data_AF-A0A2V6AJ30-F1
#
_entry.id   AF-A0A2V6AJ30-F1
#
_cell.length_a   1.000
_cell.length_b   1.000
_cell.length_c   1.000
_cell.angle_alpha   90.00
_cell.angle_beta   90.00
_cell.angle_gamma   90.00
#
_symmetry.space_group_name_H-M   'P 1'
#
loop_
_entity.id
_entity.type
_entity.pdbx_description
1 polymer ?
#
loop_
_entity_poly.entity_id
_entity_poly.type
_entity_poly.pdbx_seq_one_letter_code
_entity_poly.pdbx_strand_id
1 'polypeptide(L)'
;MDNSVTDEPSPHARCYGLLVTALAPVIPQVLGSAFNIWYNGIVIAPLLVTEELRHRFAATVIFYNAAVYPVAVAIWIYVIFSLRRLFRELIKGIAVAPVELDRAQRRVVHLPWIAFAISSVAWLGCIPAFIFALTTTGSPIGSQLLWHLPISFLVSAFIAVTQTFFLVELASQWALFLVFFRDIRPDRLKGIHPPSLRTRGLMWAISAGLCPIGSLLLLMFAPHSPGSNPQWFAVFVGTVGIAFGLCSAVLITRLVAKPVDELRAAFHAVGQGQLDVQIPLRRADEFGALVGDFNQMVMELRDKERLRRVFGLHVGEKAAQQILTRDPGLGGTDQVVTLLFLDLRGFTARAARADPKTVVNFLNRFLQAMVEIVETEHGGMVNK
;
A
#
# COMPACT_ATOMS: atom_id res chain seq x y z
N MET A 1 -22.12 12.49 14.93
CA MET A 1 -20.90 11.83 15.43
C MET A 1 -19.86 11.98 14.35
N ASP A 2 -18.90 12.85 14.62
CA ASP A 2 -17.80 13.23 13.73
C ASP A 2 -16.83 12.04 13.63
N ASN A 3 -17.03 11.20 12.61
CA ASN A 3 -16.10 10.12 12.24
C ASN A 3 -15.13 10.64 11.17
N SER A 4 -14.52 11.80 11.41
CA SER A 4 -13.21 12.06 10.84
C SER A 4 -12.28 10.98 11.40
N VAL A 5 -11.99 9.95 10.58
CA VAL A 5 -10.88 9.04 10.84
C VAL A 5 -9.66 9.94 10.91
N THR A 6 -9.27 10.33 12.12
CA THR A 6 -8.11 11.20 12.34
C THR A 6 -6.94 10.51 11.67
N ASP A 7 -6.36 11.15 10.66
CA ASP A 7 -5.18 10.72 9.92
C ASP A 7 -3.90 10.71 10.79
N GLU A 8 -4.07 10.76 12.11
CA GLU A 8 -3.00 10.60 13.07
C GLU A 8 -2.47 9.16 13.01
N PRO A 9 -1.17 8.97 12.77
CA PRO A 9 -0.58 7.64 12.83
C PRO A 9 -0.78 7.08 14.23
N SER A 10 -1.21 5.81 14.30
CA SER A 10 -1.37 5.12 15.58
C SER A 10 -0.13 5.32 16.47
N PRO A 11 -0.28 5.39 17.81
CA PRO A 11 0.85 5.61 18.72
C PRO A 11 2.00 4.62 18.47
N HIS A 12 1.65 3.38 18.13
CA HIS A 12 2.60 2.33 17.77
C HIS A 12 3.35 2.60 16.46
N ALA A 13 2.67 3.08 15.41
CA ALA A 13 3.33 3.45 14.16
C ALA A 13 4.29 4.63 14.34
N ARG A 14 3.93 5.62 15.17
CA ARG A 14 4.81 6.76 15.53
C ARG A 14 6.06 6.32 16.29
N CYS A 15 5.92 5.39 17.24
CA CYS A 15 7.04 4.98 18.10
C CYS A 15 7.94 3.91 17.45
N TYR A 16 7.34 2.91 16.80
CA TYR A 16 8.03 1.70 16.36
C TYR A 16 8.18 1.56 14.84
N GLY A 17 7.65 2.50 14.05
CA GLY A 17 7.62 2.38 12.58
C GLY A 17 8.96 2.03 11.91
N LEU A 18 10.01 2.79 12.26
CA LEU A 18 11.37 2.54 11.77
C LEU A 18 11.91 1.18 12.21
N LEU A 19 11.68 0.81 13.47
CA LEU A 19 12.17 -0.44 14.04
C LEU A 19 11.47 -1.65 13.41
N VAL A 20 10.15 -1.59 13.22
CA VAL A 20 9.38 -2.64 12.55
C VAL A 20 9.85 -2.80 11.10
N THR A 21 10.11 -1.69 10.40
CA THR A 21 10.62 -1.75 9.02
C THR A 21 12.05 -2.30 8.98
N ALA A 22 12.92 -1.92 9.94
CA ALA A 22 14.27 -2.45 10.05
C ALA A 22 14.29 -3.98 10.32
N LEU A 23 13.36 -4.47 11.14
CA LEU A 23 13.27 -5.88 11.52
C LEU A 23 12.48 -6.74 10.53
N ALA A 24 11.75 -6.13 9.59
CA ALA A 24 10.93 -6.85 8.60
C ALA A 24 11.69 -7.96 7.83
N PRO A 25 12.98 -7.79 7.44
CA PRO A 25 13.72 -8.87 6.79
C PRO A 25 14.12 -10.04 7.70
N VAL A 26 14.16 -9.87 9.04
CA VAL A 26 14.79 -10.85 9.94
C VAL A 26 14.16 -12.24 9.84
N ILE A 27 12.83 -12.34 9.92
CA ILE A 27 12.12 -13.62 9.87
C ILE A 27 12.35 -14.34 8.52
N PRO A 28 12.13 -13.69 7.36
CA PRO A 28 12.47 -14.27 6.06
C PRO A 28 13.90 -14.80 5.95
N GLN A 29 14.87 -14.02 6.43
CA GLN A 29 16.29 -14.37 6.33
C GLN A 29 16.64 -15.57 7.23
N VAL A 30 16.07 -15.63 8.43
CA VAL A 30 16.22 -16.78 9.33
C VAL A 30 15.61 -18.03 8.71
N LEU A 31 14.41 -17.94 8.11
CA LEU A 31 13.76 -19.08 7.46
C LEU A 31 14.54 -19.60 6.25
N GLY A 32 15.00 -18.69 5.37
CA GLY A 32 15.85 -19.07 4.23
C GLY A 32 17.17 -19.71 4.68
N SER A 33 17.80 -19.16 5.72
CA SER A 33 19.04 -19.69 6.30
C SER A 33 18.84 -21.06 6.95
N ALA A 34 17.75 -21.25 7.72
CA ALA A 34 17.43 -22.51 8.36
C ALA A 34 17.23 -23.62 7.32
N PHE A 35 16.48 -23.34 6.24
CA PHE A 35 16.33 -24.26 5.11
C PHE A 35 17.69 -24.57 4.46
N ASN A 36 18.50 -23.56 4.17
CA ASN A 36 19.78 -23.74 3.49
C ASN A 36 20.78 -24.56 4.34
N ILE A 37 20.93 -24.24 5.62
CA ILE A 37 21.84 -24.94 6.54
C ILE A 37 21.43 -26.41 6.66
N TRP A 38 20.15 -26.66 6.86
CA TRP A 38 19.63 -28.02 6.99
C TRP A 38 19.83 -28.81 5.70
N TYR A 39 19.51 -28.22 4.55
CA TYR A 39 19.71 -28.86 3.25
C TYR A 39 21.19 -29.17 2.98
N ASN A 40 22.06 -28.21 3.28
CA ASN A 40 23.51 -28.39 3.11
C ASN A 40 24.07 -29.49 4.03
N GLY A 41 23.57 -29.59 5.26
CA GLY A 41 23.98 -30.63 6.20
C GLY A 41 23.58 -32.04 5.76
N ILE A 42 22.40 -32.20 5.15
CA ILE A 42 21.86 -33.52 4.79
C ILE A 42 22.25 -33.94 3.38
N VAL A 43 22.22 -33.03 2.40
CA VAL A 43 22.38 -33.37 0.98
C VAL A 43 23.76 -32.98 0.45
N ILE A 44 24.26 -31.80 0.82
CA ILE A 44 25.56 -31.32 0.31
C ILE A 44 26.73 -31.97 1.06
N ALA A 45 26.64 -32.11 2.37
CA ALA A 45 27.76 -32.65 3.16
C ALA A 45 28.19 -34.07 2.72
N PRO A 46 27.28 -35.01 2.41
CA PRO A 46 27.66 -36.32 1.87
C PRO A 46 28.29 -36.27 0.47
N LEU A 47 28.02 -35.21 -0.31
CA LEU A 47 28.61 -35.01 -1.64
C LEU A 47 30.05 -34.46 -1.59
N LEU A 48 30.52 -34.01 -0.43
CA LEU A 48 31.89 -33.55 -0.20
C LEU A 48 32.78 -34.75 0.13
N VAL A 49 33.21 -35.47 -0.92
CA VAL A 49 33.90 -36.77 -0.80
C VAL A 49 35.27 -36.67 -0.11
N THR A 50 36.00 -35.56 -0.28
CA THR A 50 37.33 -35.37 0.32
C THR A 50 37.26 -34.49 1.57
N GLU A 51 38.14 -34.77 2.54
CA GLU A 51 38.26 -33.96 3.76
C GLU A 51 38.58 -32.50 3.44
N GLU A 52 39.38 -32.27 2.39
CA GLU A 52 39.74 -30.94 1.92
C GLU A 52 38.53 -30.15 1.40
N LEU A 53 37.65 -30.78 0.60
CA LEU A 53 36.40 -30.17 0.15
C LEU A 53 35.49 -29.84 1.34
N ARG A 54 35.39 -30.75 2.33
CA ARG A 54 34.57 -30.54 3.53
C ARG A 54 35.08 -29.38 4.38
N HIS A 55 36.38 -29.35 4.65
CA HIS A 55 37.01 -28.26 5.40
C HIS A 55 36.88 -26.93 4.65
N ARG A 56 37.10 -26.92 3.32
CA ARG A 56 36.97 -25.72 2.51
C ARG A 56 35.53 -25.20 2.48
N PHE A 57 34.54 -26.08 2.32
CA PHE A 57 33.13 -25.73 2.38
C PHE A 57 32.77 -25.10 3.73
N ALA A 58 33.14 -25.75 4.84
CA ALA A 58 32.87 -25.23 6.19
C ALA A 58 33.54 -23.87 6.43
N ALA A 59 34.79 -23.69 6.02
CA ALA A 59 35.50 -22.41 6.10
C ALA A 59 34.78 -21.32 5.28
N THR A 60 34.29 -21.66 4.08
CA THR A 60 33.50 -20.73 3.26
C THR A 60 32.18 -20.36 3.92
N VAL A 61 31.44 -21.31 4.53
CA VAL A 61 30.22 -21.02 5.30
C VAL A 61 30.51 -20.02 6.43
N ILE A 62 31.54 -20.30 7.24
CA ILE A 62 31.93 -19.45 8.37
C ILE A 62 32.30 -18.05 7.88
N PHE A 63 33.16 -17.95 6.86
CA PHE A 63 33.58 -16.68 6.28
C PHE A 63 32.40 -15.88 5.73
N TYR A 64 31.53 -16.53 4.94
CA TYR A 64 30.39 -15.86 4.31
C TYR A 64 29.41 -15.34 5.37
N ASN A 65 29.15 -16.12 6.41
CA ASN A 65 28.29 -15.72 7.54
C ASN A 65 28.91 -14.64 8.42
N ALA A 66 30.25 -14.61 8.56
CA ALA A 66 30.94 -13.61 9.38
C ALA A 66 31.22 -12.30 8.62
N ALA A 67 31.31 -12.33 7.29
CA ALA A 67 31.66 -11.17 6.48
C ALA A 67 30.47 -10.63 5.69
N VAL A 68 29.83 -11.44 4.84
CA VAL A 68 28.88 -10.95 3.83
C VAL A 68 27.53 -10.61 4.46
N TYR A 69 26.94 -11.51 5.27
CA TYR A 69 25.64 -11.23 5.89
C TYR A 69 25.67 -10.06 6.88
N PRO A 70 26.68 -9.90 7.76
CA PRO A 70 26.78 -8.74 8.65
C PRO A 70 26.92 -7.43 7.88
N VAL A 71 27.66 -7.42 6.77
CA VAL A 71 27.76 -6.25 5.89
C VAL A 71 26.40 -5.93 5.25
N ALA A 72 25.69 -6.93 4.72
CA ALA A 72 24.35 -6.73 4.16
C ALA A 72 23.36 -6.18 5.21
N VAL A 73 23.38 -6.72 6.43
CA VAL A 73 22.58 -6.24 7.56
C VAL A 73 22.97 -4.81 7.95
N ALA A 74 24.26 -4.49 8.01
CA ALA A 74 24.75 -3.15 8.31
C ALA A 74 24.31 -2.13 7.26
N ILE A 75 24.38 -2.47 5.97
CA ILE A 75 23.87 -1.63 4.87
C ILE A 75 22.37 -1.39 5.03
N TRP A 76 21.59 -2.45 5.31
CA TRP A 76 20.14 -2.33 5.51
C TRP A 76 19.79 -1.44 6.71
N ILE A 77 20.44 -1.67 7.86
CA ILE A 77 20.27 -0.86 9.07
C ILE A 77 20.64 0.60 8.76
N TYR A 78 21.75 0.84 8.08
CA TYR A 78 22.17 2.19 7.69
C TYR A 78 21.11 2.88 6.82
N VAL A 79 20.55 2.19 5.81
CA VAL A 79 19.48 2.73 4.96
C VAL A 79 18.27 3.14 5.79
N ILE A 80 17.78 2.29 6.69
CA ILE A 80 16.60 2.61 7.52
C ILE A 80 16.89 3.71 8.53
N PHE A 81 18.00 3.62 9.26
CA PHE A 81 18.34 4.60 10.29
C PHE A 81 18.79 5.95 9.71
N SER A 82 19.16 6.02 8.41
CA SER A 82 19.35 7.30 7.71
C SER A 82 18.06 8.15 7.71
N LEU A 83 16.89 7.52 7.79
CA LEU A 83 15.59 8.20 7.86
C LEU A 83 15.22 8.65 9.28
N ARG A 84 15.97 8.26 10.32
CA ARG A 84 15.64 8.49 11.73
C ARG A 84 15.58 9.95 12.13
N ARG A 85 16.41 10.82 11.53
CA ARG A 85 16.37 12.27 11.81
C ARG A 85 15.03 12.83 11.35
N LEU A 86 14.75 12.69 10.05
CA LEU A 86 13.55 13.19 9.39
C LEU A 86 12.27 12.61 9.98
N PHE A 87 12.24 11.31 10.25
CA PHE A 87 11.09 10.67 10.90
C PHE A 87 10.75 11.30 12.26
N ARG A 88 11.77 11.61 13.09
CA ARG A 88 11.57 12.28 14.38
C ARG A 88 11.14 13.74 14.23
N GLU A 89 11.71 14.47 13.27
CA GLU A 89 11.35 15.86 12.99
C GLU A 89 9.89 15.98 12.51
N LEU A 90 9.47 15.12 11.57
CA LEU A 90 8.11 15.06 11.05
C LEU A 90 7.07 14.65 12.11
N ILE A 91 7.44 13.74 13.02
CA ILE A 91 6.56 13.39 14.15
C ILE A 91 6.37 14.59 15.09
N LYS A 92 7.43 15.37 15.34
CA LYS A 92 7.37 16.58 16.18
C LYS A 92 6.75 17.79 15.49
N GLY A 93 6.39 17.68 14.21
CA GLY A 93 5.87 18.80 13.42
C GLY A 93 6.91 19.87 13.09
N ILE A 94 8.20 19.53 13.14
CA ILE A 94 9.29 20.44 12.78
C ILE A 94 9.36 20.54 11.27
N ALA A 95 9.41 21.77 10.74
CA ALA A 95 9.56 22.00 9.31
C ALA A 95 10.91 21.47 8.79
N VAL A 96 10.87 20.71 7.71
CA VAL A 96 12.02 20.09 7.06
C VAL A 96 12.24 20.74 5.70
N ALA A 97 13.50 20.89 5.29
CA ALA A 97 13.83 21.39 3.95
C ALA A 97 13.17 20.53 2.84
N PRO A 98 12.45 21.14 1.87
CA PRO A 98 11.68 20.40 0.86
C PRO A 98 12.50 19.39 0.05
N VAL A 99 13.75 19.73 -0.28
CA VAL A 99 14.67 18.87 -1.04
C VAL A 99 15.08 17.63 -0.24
N GLU A 100 15.30 17.77 1.07
CA GLU A 100 15.63 16.64 1.94
C GLU A 100 14.43 15.72 2.11
N LEU A 101 13.24 16.29 2.25
CA LEU A 101 11.99 15.55 2.39
C LEU A 101 11.65 14.76 1.11
N ASP A 102 11.75 15.37 -0.07
CA ASP A 102 11.51 14.68 -1.36
C ASP A 102 12.47 13.49 -1.54
N ARG A 103 13.76 13.66 -1.21
CA ARG A 103 14.73 12.56 -1.27
C ARG A 103 14.37 11.42 -0.32
N ALA A 104 13.92 11.73 0.89
CA ALA A 104 13.51 10.73 1.87
C ALA A 104 12.22 10.01 1.46
N GLN A 105 11.23 10.74 0.94
CA GLN A 105 9.98 10.18 0.42
C GLN A 105 10.24 9.18 -0.72
N ARG A 106 11.11 9.54 -1.69
CA ARG A 106 11.54 8.62 -2.76
C ARG A 106 12.20 7.37 -2.20
N ARG A 107 13.10 7.54 -1.24
CA ARG A 107 13.77 6.42 -0.58
C ARG A 107 12.78 5.50 0.12
N VAL A 108 11.78 6.05 0.82
CA VAL A 108 10.70 5.29 1.48
C VAL A 108 9.93 4.43 0.48
N VAL A 109 9.57 4.98 -0.69
CA VAL A 109 8.90 4.24 -1.78
C VAL A 109 9.79 3.10 -2.32
N HIS A 110 11.10 3.31 -2.37
CA HIS A 110 12.07 2.33 -2.89
C HIS A 110 12.60 1.33 -1.86
N LEU A 111 12.22 1.42 -0.58
CA LEU A 111 12.71 0.50 0.45
C LEU A 111 12.54 -0.99 0.12
N PRO A 112 11.39 -1.46 -0.43
CA PRO A 112 11.24 -2.86 -0.83
C PRO A 112 12.27 -3.29 -1.88
N TRP A 113 12.55 -2.42 -2.85
CA TRP A 113 13.55 -2.66 -3.90
C TRP A 113 14.98 -2.67 -3.37
N ILE A 114 15.29 -1.77 -2.43
CA ILE A 114 16.60 -1.76 -1.78
C ILE A 114 16.79 -3.04 -0.96
N ALA A 115 15.79 -3.45 -0.19
CA ALA A 115 15.83 -4.68 0.60
C ALA A 115 15.98 -5.91 -0.31
N PHE A 116 15.25 -5.94 -1.44
CA PHE A 116 15.38 -6.96 -2.47
C PHE A 116 16.80 -7.01 -3.03
N ALA A 117 17.36 -5.88 -3.47
CA ALA A 117 18.69 -5.85 -4.06
C ALA A 117 19.78 -6.31 -3.08
N ILE A 118 19.76 -5.81 -1.84
CA ILE A 118 20.71 -6.23 -0.78
C ILE A 118 20.60 -7.73 -0.54
N SER A 119 19.37 -8.24 -0.37
CA SER A 119 19.13 -9.66 -0.09
C SER A 119 19.51 -10.56 -1.26
N SER A 120 19.18 -10.16 -2.50
CA SER A 120 19.52 -10.91 -3.71
C SER A 120 21.03 -11.00 -3.92
N VAL A 121 21.76 -9.89 -3.71
CA VAL A 121 23.23 -9.90 -3.81
C VAL A 121 23.83 -10.82 -2.75
N ALA A 122 23.36 -10.73 -1.51
CA ALA A 122 23.85 -11.57 -0.42
C ALA A 122 23.55 -13.07 -0.62
N TRP A 123 22.39 -13.43 -1.19
CA TRP A 123 22.04 -14.84 -1.40
C TRP A 123 22.59 -15.42 -2.70
N LEU A 124 22.43 -14.72 -3.82
CA LEU A 124 22.89 -15.22 -5.12
C LEU A 124 24.42 -15.20 -5.22
N GLY A 125 25.08 -14.30 -4.47
CA GLY A 125 26.54 -14.29 -4.32
C GLY A 125 27.11 -15.56 -3.71
N CYS A 126 26.32 -16.35 -2.96
CA CYS A 126 26.76 -17.65 -2.44
C CYS A 126 27.15 -18.62 -3.56
N ILE A 127 26.41 -18.60 -4.68
CA ILE A 127 26.60 -19.56 -5.78
C ILE A 127 28.03 -19.48 -6.34
N PRO A 128 28.49 -18.34 -6.89
CA PRO A 128 29.85 -18.23 -7.41
C PRO A 128 30.89 -18.34 -6.30
N ALA A 129 30.64 -17.79 -5.10
CA ALA A 129 31.60 -17.81 -4.00
C ALA A 129 31.92 -19.24 -3.54
N PHE A 130 30.90 -20.08 -3.37
CA PHE A 130 31.11 -21.47 -2.96
C PHE A 130 31.66 -22.34 -4.07
N ILE A 131 31.19 -22.19 -5.31
CA ILE A 131 31.75 -22.94 -6.45
C ILE A 131 33.24 -22.60 -6.60
N PHE A 132 33.59 -21.32 -6.59
CA PHE A 132 34.98 -20.87 -6.68
C PHE A 132 35.82 -21.38 -5.52
N ALA A 133 35.32 -21.29 -4.29
CA ALA A 133 36.05 -21.78 -3.12
C ALA A 133 36.33 -23.29 -3.20
N LEU A 134 35.37 -24.08 -3.69
CA LEU A 134 35.54 -25.52 -3.87
C LEU A 134 36.52 -25.84 -5.02
N THR A 135 36.46 -25.14 -6.15
CA THR A 135 37.38 -25.36 -7.27
C THR A 135 38.82 -25.01 -6.92
N THR A 136 39.06 -24.06 -6.00
CA THR A 136 40.42 -23.72 -5.54
C THR A 136 41.14 -24.87 -4.80
N THR A 137 40.43 -25.91 -4.37
CA THR A 137 41.05 -27.08 -3.72
C THR A 137 41.79 -28.00 -4.69
N GLY A 138 41.50 -27.92 -6.00
CA GLY A 138 42.03 -28.86 -6.99
C GLY A 138 41.49 -30.30 -6.85
N SER A 139 40.65 -30.58 -5.84
CA SER A 139 39.99 -31.87 -5.66
C SER A 139 38.90 -32.10 -6.73
N PRO A 140 38.68 -33.34 -7.18
CA PRO A 140 37.64 -33.65 -8.16
C PRO A 140 36.25 -33.36 -7.56
N ILE A 141 35.49 -32.48 -8.21
CA ILE A 141 34.13 -32.11 -7.81
C ILE A 141 33.12 -32.99 -8.56
N GLY A 142 32.25 -33.67 -7.83
CA GLY A 142 31.17 -34.44 -8.43
C GLY A 142 30.18 -33.56 -9.20
N SER A 143 29.72 -34.02 -10.37
CA SER A 143 28.76 -33.29 -11.21
C SER A 143 27.44 -32.98 -10.48
N GLN A 144 27.03 -33.84 -9.55
CA GLN A 144 25.86 -33.64 -8.70
C GLN A 144 26.01 -32.38 -7.82
N LEU A 145 27.19 -32.16 -7.22
CA LEU A 145 27.43 -31.00 -6.36
C LEU A 145 27.23 -29.68 -7.12
N LEU A 146 27.63 -29.64 -8.39
CA LEU A 146 27.52 -28.47 -9.26
C LEU A 146 26.07 -28.05 -9.55
N TRP A 147 25.10 -28.95 -9.42
CA TRP A 147 23.68 -28.63 -9.61
C TRP A 147 22.91 -28.55 -8.29
N HIS A 148 23.17 -29.43 -7.31
CA HIS A 148 22.49 -29.37 -6.00
C HIS A 148 22.80 -28.09 -5.24
N LEU A 149 24.05 -27.61 -5.29
CA LEU A 149 24.47 -26.44 -4.53
C LEU A 149 23.81 -25.14 -5.03
N PRO A 150 23.84 -24.80 -6.34
CA PRO A 150 23.13 -23.62 -6.85
C PRO A 150 21.62 -23.68 -6.61
N ILE A 151 20.97 -24.83 -6.83
CA ILE A 151 19.52 -24.94 -6.64
C ILE A 151 19.15 -24.74 -5.16
N SER A 152 19.95 -25.25 -4.22
CA SER A 152 19.72 -25.03 -2.78
C SER A 152 19.76 -23.54 -2.40
N PHE A 153 20.74 -22.80 -2.91
CA PHE A 153 20.85 -21.35 -2.69
C PHE A 153 19.71 -20.60 -3.39
N LEU A 154 19.34 -21.00 -4.61
CA LEU A 154 18.22 -20.40 -5.34
C LEU A 154 16.91 -20.54 -4.57
N VAL A 155 16.55 -21.75 -4.12
CA VAL A 155 15.32 -21.97 -3.34
C VAL A 155 15.33 -21.13 -2.06
N SER A 156 16.44 -21.12 -1.33
CA SER A 156 16.60 -20.32 -0.11
C SER A 156 16.49 -18.81 -0.38
N ALA A 157 17.09 -18.35 -1.48
CA ALA A 157 17.05 -16.96 -1.94
C ALA A 157 15.61 -16.56 -2.27
N PHE A 158 14.86 -17.37 -3.03
CA PHE A 158 13.46 -17.04 -3.37
C PHE A 158 12.58 -16.94 -2.12
N ILE A 159 12.76 -17.84 -1.14
CA ILE A 159 12.03 -17.77 0.13
C ILE A 159 12.37 -16.46 0.86
N ALA A 160 13.66 -16.20 1.10
CA ALA A 160 14.11 -15.07 1.91
C ALA A 160 13.87 -13.71 1.23
N VAL A 161 14.21 -13.59 -0.05
CA VAL A 161 14.14 -12.34 -0.82
C VAL A 161 12.69 -11.93 -1.08
N THR A 162 11.84 -12.86 -1.53
CA THR A 162 10.44 -12.54 -1.84
C THR A 162 9.69 -12.11 -0.57
N GLN A 163 9.83 -12.84 0.53
CA GLN A 163 9.16 -12.46 1.79
C GLN A 163 9.72 -11.16 2.39
N THR A 164 11.04 -10.93 2.28
CA THR A 164 11.66 -9.67 2.69
C THR A 164 11.06 -8.49 1.94
N PHE A 165 10.92 -8.58 0.62
CA PHE A 165 10.34 -7.52 -0.21
C PHE A 165 8.94 -7.13 0.28
N PHE A 166 8.05 -8.11 0.44
CA PHE A 166 6.66 -7.86 0.82
C PHE A 166 6.48 -7.43 2.28
N LEU A 167 7.29 -7.94 3.21
CA LEU A 167 7.23 -7.51 4.60
C LEU A 167 7.75 -6.08 4.78
N VAL A 168 8.81 -5.71 4.06
CA VAL A 168 9.30 -4.32 4.04
C VAL A 168 8.27 -3.39 3.40
N GLU A 169 7.63 -3.81 2.32
CA GLU A 169 6.53 -3.07 1.72
C GLU A 169 5.38 -2.85 2.71
N LEU A 170 4.89 -3.92 3.35
CA LEU A 170 3.80 -3.83 4.31
C LEU A 170 4.16 -2.96 5.52
N ALA A 171 5.37 -3.12 6.08
CA ALA A 171 5.85 -2.34 7.21
C ALA A 171 6.02 -0.86 6.85
N SER A 172 6.54 -0.55 5.66
CA SER A 172 6.71 0.82 5.20
C SER A 172 5.36 1.51 4.98
N GLN A 173 4.38 0.84 4.36
CA GLN A 173 3.03 1.39 4.16
C GLN A 173 2.29 1.59 5.49
N TRP A 174 2.45 0.66 6.44
CA TRP A 174 1.82 0.74 7.75
C TRP A 174 2.35 1.89 8.61
N ALA A 175 3.63 2.24 8.52
CA ALA A 175 4.23 3.24 9.39
C ALA A 175 4.89 4.43 8.67
N LEU A 176 5.83 4.17 7.77
CA LEU A 176 6.62 5.24 7.15
C LEU A 176 5.77 6.11 6.23
N PHE A 177 4.83 5.54 5.49
CA PHE A 177 3.95 6.31 4.61
C PHE A 177 3.10 7.32 5.40
N LEU A 178 2.61 6.94 6.58
CA LEU A 178 1.82 7.83 7.46
C LEU A 178 2.60 9.05 7.98
N VAL A 179 3.93 8.95 8.03
CA VAL A 179 4.78 10.03 8.55
C VAL A 179 5.35 10.87 7.42
N PHE A 180 5.82 10.23 6.35
CA PHE A 180 6.49 10.91 5.25
C PHE A 180 5.52 11.54 4.23
N PHE A 181 4.26 11.12 4.18
CA PHE A 181 3.29 11.54 3.14
C PHE A 181 2.01 12.15 3.72
N ARG A 182 2.12 13.01 4.74
CA ARG A 182 0.95 13.68 5.34
C ARG A 182 0.28 14.66 4.38
N ASP A 183 1.08 15.48 3.70
CA ASP A 183 0.58 16.61 2.91
C ASP A 183 0.69 16.39 1.39
N ILE A 184 1.24 15.24 0.96
CA ILE A 184 1.49 14.96 -0.45
C ILE A 184 1.08 13.55 -0.82
N ARG A 185 0.51 13.45 -2.02
CA ARG A 185 0.15 12.20 -2.69
C ARG A 185 1.40 11.41 -3.11
N PRO A 186 1.64 10.20 -2.55
CA PRO A 186 2.82 9.41 -2.90
C PRO A 186 2.87 9.03 -4.39
N ASP A 187 1.71 8.80 -5.01
CA ASP A 187 1.54 8.40 -6.42
C ASP A 187 1.89 9.52 -7.42
N ARG A 188 1.93 10.79 -6.97
CA ARG A 188 2.26 11.94 -7.82
C ARG A 188 3.75 12.29 -7.84
N LEU A 189 4.59 11.60 -7.08
CA LEU A 189 6.03 11.81 -7.14
C LEU A 189 6.57 11.45 -8.53
N LYS A 190 7.35 12.35 -9.15
CA LYS A 190 7.95 12.10 -10.47
C LYS A 190 9.20 11.25 -10.33
N GLY A 191 9.41 10.24 -11.20
CA GLY A 191 10.65 9.45 -11.21
C GLY A 191 10.79 8.45 -10.05
N ILE A 192 9.67 8.00 -9.49
CA ILE A 192 9.63 6.84 -8.57
C ILE A 192 9.21 5.58 -9.32
N HIS A 193 9.53 4.44 -8.72
CA HIS A 193 9.17 3.11 -9.23
C HIS A 193 8.55 2.31 -8.08
N PRO A 194 7.28 2.60 -7.72
CA PRO A 194 6.59 1.86 -6.68
C PRO A 194 6.44 0.38 -7.10
N PRO A 195 6.35 -0.55 -6.15
CA PRO A 195 6.00 -1.95 -6.44
C PRO A 195 4.68 -2.05 -7.22
N SER A 196 4.76 -2.30 -8.52
CA SER A 196 3.59 -2.43 -9.38
C SER A 196 2.80 -3.71 -9.06
N LEU A 197 1.47 -3.69 -9.24
CA LEU A 197 0.65 -4.89 -9.03
C LEU A 197 1.13 -6.07 -9.89
N ARG A 198 1.57 -5.78 -11.13
CA ARG A 198 2.14 -6.77 -12.05
C ARG A 198 3.44 -7.36 -11.50
N THR A 199 4.33 -6.53 -10.98
CA THR A 199 5.59 -6.97 -10.37
C THR A 199 5.32 -7.88 -9.18
N ARG A 200 4.39 -7.48 -8.29
CA ARG A 200 4.00 -8.30 -7.13
C ARG A 200 3.51 -9.68 -7.58
N GLY A 201 2.59 -9.71 -8.54
CA GLY A 201 2.06 -10.94 -9.12
C GLY A 201 3.16 -11.83 -9.72
N LEU A 202 4.10 -11.25 -10.47
CA LEU A 202 5.22 -12.00 -11.04
C LEU A 202 6.17 -12.55 -9.96
N MET A 203 6.52 -11.74 -8.94
CA MET A 203 7.38 -12.19 -7.85
C MET A 203 6.75 -13.33 -7.05
N TRP A 204 5.44 -13.27 -6.77
CA TRP A 204 4.73 -14.38 -6.14
C TRP A 204 4.64 -15.60 -7.05
N ALA A 205 4.30 -15.43 -8.33
CA ALA A 205 4.18 -16.56 -9.26
C ALA A 205 5.53 -17.29 -9.43
N ILE A 206 6.62 -16.54 -9.60
CA ILE A 206 7.98 -17.11 -9.68
C ILE A 206 8.32 -17.80 -8.37
N SER A 207 8.17 -17.15 -7.22
CA SER A 207 8.58 -17.73 -5.94
C SER A 207 7.73 -18.97 -5.57
N ALA A 208 6.41 -18.89 -5.72
CA ALA A 208 5.49 -19.98 -5.43
C ALA A 208 5.57 -21.15 -6.43
N GLY A 209 5.98 -20.91 -7.68
CA GLY A 209 6.22 -21.96 -8.67
C GLY A 209 7.61 -22.59 -8.53
N LEU A 210 8.65 -21.75 -8.49
CA LEU A 210 10.03 -22.21 -8.55
C LEU A 210 10.52 -22.81 -7.22
N CYS A 211 10.05 -22.34 -6.06
CA CYS A 211 10.47 -22.93 -4.78
C CYS A 211 10.03 -24.39 -4.62
N PRO A 212 8.74 -24.76 -4.79
CA PRO A 212 8.31 -26.15 -4.65
C PRO A 212 8.89 -27.04 -5.74
N ILE A 213 8.90 -26.60 -7.00
CA ILE A 213 9.49 -27.36 -8.11
C ILE A 213 10.98 -27.58 -7.87
N GLY A 214 11.73 -26.52 -7.52
CA GLY A 214 13.14 -26.62 -7.19
C GLY A 214 13.39 -27.59 -6.05
N SER A 215 12.59 -27.52 -4.98
CA SER A 215 12.73 -28.42 -3.83
C SER A 215 12.39 -29.89 -4.15
N LEU A 216 11.38 -30.13 -5.00
CA LEU A 216 11.01 -31.47 -5.46
C LEU A 216 12.06 -32.05 -6.42
N LEU A 217 12.62 -31.24 -7.31
CA LEU A 217 13.73 -31.66 -8.17
C LEU A 217 14.95 -32.05 -7.34
N LEU A 218 15.27 -31.27 -6.30
CA LEU A 218 16.35 -31.61 -5.39
C LEU A 218 16.12 -32.98 -4.71
N LEU A 219 14.87 -33.30 -4.36
CA LEU A 219 14.49 -34.61 -3.80
C LEU A 219 14.66 -35.77 -4.78
N MET A 220 14.27 -35.58 -6.04
CA MET A 220 14.32 -36.65 -7.04
C MET A 220 15.75 -37.12 -7.34
N PHE A 221 16.72 -36.21 -7.23
CA PHE A 221 18.12 -36.48 -7.55
C PHE A 221 19.02 -36.53 -6.31
N ALA A 222 18.46 -36.37 -5.10
CA ALA A 222 19.22 -36.43 -3.86
C ALA A 222 19.86 -37.82 -3.69
N PRO A 223 21.17 -37.90 -3.39
CA PRO A 223 21.81 -39.18 -3.09
C PRO A 223 21.16 -39.83 -1.87
N HIS A 224 21.01 -41.17 -1.91
CA HIS A 224 20.61 -41.93 -0.73
C HIS A 224 21.78 -41.97 0.24
N SER A 225 21.82 -41.04 1.21
CA SER A 225 22.85 -41.05 2.25
C SER A 225 22.42 -41.96 3.42
N PRO A 226 23.33 -42.79 4.00
CA PRO A 226 23.03 -43.57 5.19
C PRO A 226 22.70 -42.63 6.36
N GLY A 227 21.43 -42.60 6.78
CA GLY A 227 20.94 -41.76 7.90
C GLY A 227 19.97 -40.65 7.50
N SER A 228 19.87 -40.28 6.21
CA SER A 228 18.84 -39.34 5.74
C SER A 228 17.56 -40.11 5.39
N ASN A 229 16.52 -40.03 6.22
CA ASN A 229 15.20 -40.56 5.86
C ASN A 229 14.52 -39.59 4.87
N PRO A 230 14.27 -39.98 3.61
CA PRO A 230 13.65 -39.11 2.60
C PRO A 230 12.27 -38.58 3.02
N GLN A 231 11.55 -39.32 3.87
CA GLN A 231 10.23 -38.91 4.38
C GLN A 231 10.35 -37.69 5.30
N TRP A 232 11.33 -37.69 6.22
CA TRP A 232 11.59 -36.54 7.08
C TRP A 232 12.02 -35.32 6.28
N PHE A 233 12.75 -35.53 5.18
CA PHE A 233 13.08 -34.44 4.28
C PHE A 233 11.82 -33.84 3.66
N ALA A 234 10.95 -34.68 3.09
CA ALA A 234 9.70 -34.23 2.47
C ALA A 234 8.79 -33.50 3.48
N VAL A 235 8.72 -33.99 4.72
CA VAL A 235 7.94 -33.34 5.80
C VAL A 235 8.49 -31.96 6.14
N PHE A 236 9.81 -31.80 6.26
CA PHE A 236 10.43 -30.50 6.54
C PHE A 236 10.18 -29.50 5.42
N VAL A 237 10.46 -29.89 4.17
CA VAL A 237 10.22 -29.04 2.99
C VAL A 237 8.74 -28.70 2.85
N GLY A 238 7.85 -29.67 3.05
CA GLY A 238 6.41 -29.44 3.06
C GLY A 238 5.98 -28.44 4.13
N THR A 239 6.53 -28.55 5.34
CA THR A 239 6.23 -27.61 6.46
C THR A 239 6.70 -26.20 6.15
N VAL A 240 7.93 -26.03 5.65
CA VAL A 240 8.46 -24.71 5.23
C VAL A 240 7.64 -24.14 4.08
N GLY A 241 7.28 -24.98 3.10
CA GLY A 241 6.44 -24.59 1.96
C GLY A 241 5.04 -24.15 2.37
N ILE A 242 4.39 -24.86 3.30
CA ILE A 242 3.09 -24.49 3.87
C ILE A 242 3.20 -23.16 4.63
N ALA A 243 4.20 -23.00 5.50
CA ALA A 243 4.42 -21.76 6.24
C ALA A 243 4.65 -20.57 5.30
N PHE A 244 5.45 -20.76 4.25
CA PHE A 244 5.67 -19.77 3.19
C PHE A 244 4.38 -19.43 2.44
N GLY A 245 3.57 -20.44 2.08
CA GLY A 245 2.29 -20.28 1.40
C GLY A 245 1.28 -19.50 2.24
N LEU A 246 1.15 -19.83 3.54
CA LEU A 246 0.29 -19.12 4.47
C LEU A 246 0.73 -17.67 4.68
N CYS A 247 2.03 -17.43 4.86
CA CYS A 247 2.58 -16.07 4.95
C CYS A 247 2.28 -15.26 3.68
N SER A 248 2.52 -15.85 2.50
CA SER A 248 2.22 -15.22 1.22
C SER A 248 0.74 -14.91 1.06
N ALA A 249 -0.15 -15.81 1.46
CA ALA A 249 -1.59 -15.59 1.42
C ALA A 249 -2.00 -14.39 2.28
N VAL A 250 -1.49 -14.28 3.51
CA VAL A 250 -1.74 -13.13 4.38
C VAL A 250 -1.25 -11.82 3.73
N LEU A 251 -0.07 -11.84 3.10
CA LEU A 251 0.49 -10.68 2.41
C LEU A 251 -0.35 -10.27 1.20
N ILE A 252 -0.81 -11.23 0.37
CA ILE A 252 -1.74 -10.98 -0.74
C ILE A 252 -3.03 -10.33 -0.23
N THR A 253 -3.59 -10.87 0.84
CA THR A 253 -4.80 -10.28 1.44
C THR A 253 -4.58 -8.84 1.87
N ARG A 254 -3.46 -8.53 2.53
CA ARG A 254 -3.17 -7.18 3.05
C ARG A 254 -2.76 -6.18 1.96
N LEU A 255 -1.99 -6.62 0.97
CA LEU A 255 -1.42 -5.75 -0.06
C LEU A 255 -2.30 -5.61 -1.30
N VAL A 256 -3.18 -6.57 -1.58
CA VAL A 256 -4.03 -6.56 -2.78
C VAL A 256 -5.52 -6.65 -2.44
N ALA A 257 -5.96 -7.67 -1.71
CA ALA A 257 -7.40 -7.90 -1.52
C ALA A 257 -8.08 -6.80 -0.69
N LYS A 258 -7.49 -6.43 0.46
CA LYS A 258 -8.06 -5.42 1.37
C LYS A 258 -8.24 -4.04 0.70
N PRO A 259 -7.26 -3.49 -0.06
CA PRO A 259 -7.48 -2.27 -0.84
C PRO A 259 -8.61 -2.38 -1.88
N VAL A 260 -8.77 -3.55 -2.52
CA VAL A 260 -9.86 -3.78 -3.47
C VAL A 260 -11.21 -3.79 -2.75
N ASP A 261 -11.31 -4.43 -1.59
CA ASP A 261 -12.53 -4.45 -0.77
C ASP A 261 -12.88 -3.05 -0.24
N GLU A 262 -11.89 -2.28 0.21
CA GLU A 262 -12.07 -0.89 0.65
C GLU A 262 -12.58 0.01 -0.48
N LEU A 263 -12.00 -0.12 -1.68
CA LEU A 263 -12.44 0.62 -2.85
C LEU A 263 -13.85 0.19 -3.27
N ARG A 264 -14.15 -1.12 -3.29
CA ARG A 264 -15.48 -1.64 -3.61
C ARG A 264 -16.54 -1.13 -2.63
N ALA A 265 -16.25 -1.15 -1.33
CA ALA A 265 -17.16 -0.66 -0.31
C ALA A 265 -17.43 0.84 -0.48
N ALA A 266 -16.40 1.63 -0.82
CA ALA A 266 -16.54 3.05 -1.07
C ALA A 266 -17.39 3.35 -2.32
N PHE A 267 -17.18 2.62 -3.42
CA PHE A 267 -18.04 2.73 -4.61
C PHE A 267 -19.50 2.42 -4.30
N HIS A 268 -19.76 1.37 -3.51
CA HIS A 268 -21.12 1.02 -3.11
C HIS A 268 -21.77 2.11 -2.25
N ALA A 269 -21.03 2.69 -1.29
CA ALA A 269 -21.51 3.78 -0.45
C ALA A 269 -21.85 5.03 -1.27
N VAL A 270 -20.99 5.41 -2.24
CA VAL A 270 -21.26 6.52 -3.17
C VAL A 270 -22.49 6.22 -4.04
N GLY A 271 -22.65 4.98 -4.49
CA GLY A 271 -23.84 4.53 -5.23
C GLY A 271 -25.15 4.63 -4.43
N GLN A 272 -25.07 4.64 -3.09
CA GLN A 272 -26.21 4.87 -2.19
C GLN A 272 -26.42 6.36 -1.85
N GLY A 273 -25.72 7.28 -2.52
CA GLY A 273 -25.83 8.73 -2.30
C GLY A 273 -24.95 9.25 -1.16
N GLN A 274 -24.08 8.42 -0.57
CA GLN A 274 -23.14 8.87 0.47
C GLN A 274 -21.92 9.52 -0.18
N LEU A 275 -21.94 10.84 -0.31
CA LEU A 275 -20.84 11.62 -0.91
C LEU A 275 -19.77 12.06 0.11
N ASP A 276 -19.90 11.61 1.36
CA ASP A 276 -18.96 11.91 2.44
C ASP A 276 -17.86 10.85 2.64
N VAL A 277 -17.72 9.96 1.66
CA VAL A 277 -16.75 8.87 1.68
C VAL A 277 -15.41 9.36 1.14
N GLN A 278 -14.33 9.11 1.88
CA GLN A 278 -12.96 9.33 1.43
C GLN A 278 -12.08 8.15 1.83
N ILE A 279 -11.27 7.67 0.89
CA ILE A 279 -10.29 6.61 1.15
C ILE A 279 -8.92 7.25 1.38
N PRO A 280 -8.20 6.90 2.46
CA PRO A 280 -6.91 7.50 2.76
C PRO A 280 -5.84 7.10 1.73
N LEU A 281 -5.11 8.09 1.21
CA LEU A 281 -4.06 7.92 0.19
C LEU A 281 -2.72 7.50 0.81
N ARG A 282 -2.58 6.21 1.13
CA ARG A 282 -1.42 5.66 1.86
C ARG A 282 -0.48 4.82 0.99
N ARG A 283 -0.50 5.01 -0.32
CA ARG A 283 0.25 4.19 -1.29
C ARG A 283 0.70 4.99 -2.50
N ALA A 284 1.79 4.55 -3.12
CA ALA A 284 2.37 5.16 -4.32
C ALA A 284 2.10 4.35 -5.59
N ASP A 285 1.50 3.16 -5.47
CA ASP A 285 1.25 2.21 -6.57
C ASP A 285 -0.03 2.56 -7.35
N GLU A 286 -0.44 1.66 -8.25
CA GLU A 286 -1.63 1.84 -9.09
C GLU A 286 -2.91 2.01 -8.27
N PHE A 287 -2.99 1.40 -7.07
CA PHE A 287 -4.11 1.63 -6.15
C PHE A 287 -4.10 3.06 -5.61
N GLY A 288 -2.93 3.62 -5.32
CA GLY A 288 -2.81 5.04 -4.92
C GLY A 288 -3.38 5.99 -5.97
N ALA A 289 -3.04 5.78 -7.24
CA ALA A 289 -3.59 6.56 -8.34
C ALA A 289 -5.12 6.40 -8.44
N LEU A 290 -5.61 5.15 -8.45
CA LEU A 290 -7.04 4.84 -8.57
C LEU A 290 -7.88 5.42 -7.42
N VAL A 291 -7.40 5.31 -6.19
CA VAL A 291 -8.04 5.91 -5.02
C VAL A 291 -8.07 7.44 -5.15
N GLY A 292 -7.00 8.03 -5.66
CA GLY A 292 -6.93 9.47 -5.82
C GLY A 292 -7.90 10.00 -6.87
N ASP A 293 -8.08 9.27 -7.96
CA ASP A 293 -9.06 9.61 -9.01
C ASP A 293 -10.49 9.38 -8.51
N PHE A 294 -10.72 8.30 -7.75
CA PHE A 294 -12.00 8.06 -7.08
C PHE A 294 -12.37 9.20 -6.11
N ASN A 295 -11.46 9.58 -5.22
CA ASN A 295 -11.71 10.67 -4.26
C ASN A 295 -12.00 12.00 -4.97
N GLN A 296 -11.32 12.28 -6.09
CA GLN A 296 -11.60 13.46 -6.90
C GLN A 296 -13.00 13.40 -7.52
N MET A 297 -13.39 12.27 -8.11
CA MET A 297 -14.74 12.08 -8.65
C MET A 297 -15.83 12.28 -7.58
N VAL A 298 -15.64 11.74 -6.37
CA VAL A 298 -16.60 11.93 -5.25
C VAL A 298 -16.70 13.38 -4.82
N MET A 299 -15.57 14.10 -4.79
CA MET A 299 -15.55 15.54 -4.52
C MET A 299 -16.36 16.32 -5.56
N GLU A 300 -16.14 16.05 -6.85
CA GLU A 300 -16.88 16.70 -7.94
C GLU A 300 -18.37 16.37 -7.91
N LEU A 301 -18.76 15.14 -7.54
CA LEU A 301 -20.15 14.76 -7.33
C LEU A 301 -20.78 15.54 -6.17
N ARG A 302 -20.06 15.67 -5.05
CA ARG A 302 -20.52 16.45 -3.89
C ARG A 302 -20.72 17.92 -4.25
N ASP A 303 -19.81 18.50 -5.02
CA ASP A 303 -19.92 19.90 -5.46
C ASP A 303 -21.10 20.10 -6.42
N LYS A 304 -21.34 19.16 -7.35
CA LYS A 304 -22.53 19.18 -8.21
C LYS A 304 -23.83 19.08 -7.41
N GLU A 305 -23.88 18.20 -6.42
CA GLU A 305 -25.06 18.05 -5.55
C GLU A 305 -25.31 19.32 -4.71
N ARG A 306 -24.24 19.94 -4.21
CA ARG A 306 -24.32 21.23 -3.50
C ARG A 306 -24.83 22.34 -4.43
N LEU A 307 -24.32 22.43 -5.65
CA LEU A 307 -24.79 23.40 -6.65
C LEU A 307 -26.26 23.18 -6.96
N ARG A 308 -26.70 21.93 -7.22
CA ARG A 308 -28.10 21.60 -7.46
C ARG A 308 -29.00 22.05 -6.29
N ARG A 309 -28.58 21.80 -5.05
CA ARG A 309 -29.32 22.23 -3.85
C ARG A 309 -29.41 23.76 -3.75
N VAL A 310 -28.32 24.48 -4.00
CA VAL A 310 -28.28 25.95 -3.93
C VAL A 310 -29.09 26.58 -5.07
N PHE A 311 -29.00 26.04 -6.29
CA PHE A 311 -29.83 26.48 -7.43
C PHE A 311 -31.32 26.26 -7.16
N GLY A 312 -31.71 25.10 -6.59
CA GLY A 312 -33.09 24.84 -6.18
C GLY A 312 -33.63 25.86 -5.18
N LEU A 313 -32.79 26.33 -4.24
CA LEU A 313 -33.16 27.38 -3.28
C LEU A 313 -33.37 28.76 -3.92
N HIS A 314 -32.77 29.04 -5.09
CA HIS A 314 -32.83 30.36 -5.74
C HIS A 314 -33.88 30.46 -6.84
N VAL A 315 -34.16 29.37 -7.55
CA VAL A 315 -35.06 29.36 -8.74
C VAL A 315 -36.39 28.66 -8.42
N GLY A 316 -36.52 28.03 -7.24
CA GLY A 316 -37.63 27.14 -6.90
C GLY A 316 -37.39 25.74 -7.47
N GLU A 317 -37.68 24.70 -6.67
CA GLU A 317 -37.31 23.30 -6.98
C GLU A 317 -37.93 22.81 -8.30
N LYS A 318 -39.15 23.25 -8.60
CA LYS A 318 -39.89 22.89 -9.83
C LYS A 318 -39.29 23.52 -11.10
N ALA A 319 -38.87 24.78 -11.04
CA ALA A 319 -38.24 25.44 -12.19
C ALA A 319 -36.85 24.84 -12.47
N ALA A 320 -36.07 24.56 -11.43
CA ALA A 320 -34.78 23.89 -11.55
C ALA A 320 -34.92 22.49 -12.19
N GLN A 321 -35.91 21.69 -11.77
CA GLN A 321 -36.18 20.39 -12.39
C GLN A 321 -36.59 20.50 -13.87
N GLN A 322 -37.42 21.49 -14.22
CA GLN A 322 -37.84 21.71 -15.61
C GLN A 322 -36.65 22.08 -16.52
N ILE A 323 -35.75 22.95 -16.06
CA ILE A 323 -34.54 23.38 -16.78
C ILE A 323 -33.53 22.23 -16.92
N LEU A 324 -33.38 21.38 -15.89
CA LEU A 324 -32.44 20.25 -15.94
C LEU A 324 -32.93 19.09 -16.82
N THR A 325 -34.24 18.94 -17.01
CA THR A 325 -34.84 17.80 -17.73
C THR A 325 -35.12 18.13 -19.20
N ARG A 326 -35.45 19.39 -19.50
CA ARG A 326 -35.57 19.91 -20.86
C ARG A 326 -34.50 20.97 -20.99
N ASP A 327 -33.46 20.76 -21.79
CA ASP A 327 -32.59 21.85 -22.23
C ASP A 327 -33.44 22.80 -23.09
N PRO A 328 -33.97 23.92 -22.56
CA PRO A 328 -34.94 24.73 -23.29
C PRO A 328 -34.26 25.58 -24.38
N GLY A 329 -32.93 25.47 -24.51
CA GLY A 329 -32.12 26.51 -25.13
C GLY A 329 -32.19 27.82 -24.32
N LEU A 330 -31.53 28.87 -24.81
CA LEU A 330 -31.59 30.22 -24.23
C LEU A 330 -32.91 30.96 -24.55
N GLY A 331 -33.90 30.26 -25.11
CA GLY A 331 -35.18 30.84 -25.51
C GLY A 331 -36.23 30.77 -24.40
N GLY A 332 -36.91 31.89 -24.14
CA GLY A 332 -38.12 31.90 -23.33
C GLY A 332 -39.28 31.18 -24.05
N THR A 333 -40.29 30.76 -23.29
CA THR A 333 -41.56 30.27 -23.85
C THR A 333 -42.66 31.26 -23.51
N ASP A 334 -43.47 31.64 -24.50
CA ASP A 334 -44.67 32.43 -24.24
C ASP A 334 -45.68 31.56 -23.48
N GLN A 335 -45.99 31.96 -22.25
CA GLN A 335 -46.96 31.29 -21.40
C GLN A 335 -47.96 32.30 -20.85
N VAL A 336 -49.23 31.90 -20.81
CA VAL A 336 -50.28 32.67 -20.14
C VAL A 336 -50.17 32.40 -18.65
N VAL A 337 -49.76 33.43 -17.89
CA VAL A 337 -49.59 33.35 -16.44
C VAL A 337 -50.46 34.38 -15.73
N THR A 338 -50.88 34.06 -14.50
CA THR A 338 -51.53 35.03 -13.59
C THR A 338 -50.51 35.48 -12.55
N LEU A 339 -50.28 36.79 -12.44
CA LEU A 339 -49.31 37.36 -11.52
C LEU A 339 -50.01 37.95 -10.29
N LEU A 340 -49.47 37.67 -9.11
CA LEU A 340 -49.89 38.26 -7.84
C LEU A 340 -48.72 39.04 -7.24
N PHE A 341 -48.91 40.33 -6.98
CA PHE A 341 -47.97 41.15 -6.21
C PHE A 341 -48.44 41.27 -4.76
N LEU A 342 -47.55 40.97 -3.83
CA LEU A 342 -47.78 41.06 -2.39
C LEU A 342 -46.68 41.91 -1.75
N ASP A 343 -47.07 42.86 -0.90
CA ASP A 343 -46.15 43.70 -0.14
C ASP A 343 -46.56 43.79 1.33
N LEU A 344 -45.59 44.00 2.20
CA LEU A 344 -45.74 44.12 3.63
C LEU A 344 -46.01 45.58 4.01
N ARG A 345 -47.24 45.87 4.44
CA ARG A 345 -47.64 47.21 4.86
C ARG A 345 -46.71 47.76 5.95
N GLY A 346 -46.16 48.96 5.71
CA GLY A 346 -45.33 49.68 6.67
C GLY A 346 -43.93 49.09 6.87
N PHE A 347 -43.48 48.19 5.98
CA PHE A 347 -42.17 47.54 6.09
C PHE A 347 -41.00 48.53 6.18
N THR A 348 -40.95 49.56 5.32
CA THR A 348 -39.87 50.55 5.28
C THR A 348 -39.67 51.27 6.62
N ALA A 349 -40.76 51.69 7.26
CA ALA A 349 -40.69 52.37 8.55
C ALA A 349 -40.23 51.43 9.68
N ARG A 350 -40.59 50.15 9.61
CA ARG A 350 -40.16 49.11 10.56
C ARG A 350 -38.69 48.74 10.37
N ALA A 351 -38.24 48.60 9.13
CA ALA A 351 -36.86 48.27 8.80
C ALA A 351 -35.89 49.38 9.22
N ALA A 352 -36.31 50.65 9.12
CA ALA A 352 -35.49 51.80 9.52
C ALA A 352 -35.20 51.89 11.04
N ARG A 353 -35.96 51.16 11.88
CA ARG A 353 -35.89 51.25 13.35
C ARG A 353 -35.50 49.95 14.04
N ALA A 354 -35.46 48.84 13.31
CA ALA A 354 -35.19 47.52 13.86
C ALA A 354 -33.76 47.07 13.56
N ASP A 355 -33.22 46.21 14.43
CA ASP A 355 -31.93 45.56 14.18
C ASP A 355 -32.00 44.70 12.89
N PRO A 356 -30.96 44.71 12.04
CA PRO A 356 -30.93 43.93 10.80
C PRO A 356 -31.28 42.45 10.96
N LYS A 357 -30.84 41.78 12.03
CA LYS A 357 -31.19 40.36 12.27
C LYS A 357 -32.69 40.19 12.51
N THR A 358 -33.32 41.14 13.18
CA THR A 358 -34.76 41.10 13.48
C THR A 358 -35.58 41.29 12.20
N VAL A 359 -35.15 42.20 11.33
CA VAL A 359 -35.78 42.42 10.02
C VAL A 359 -35.67 41.17 9.15
N VAL A 360 -34.47 40.59 9.06
CA VAL A 360 -34.22 39.36 8.27
C VAL A 360 -35.04 38.18 8.79
N ASN A 361 -35.11 37.97 10.10
CA ASN A 361 -35.91 36.88 10.68
C ASN A 361 -37.40 37.03 10.39
N PHE A 362 -37.94 38.26 10.45
CA PHE A 362 -39.33 38.52 10.09
C PHE A 362 -39.59 38.23 8.61
N LEU A 363 -38.69 38.69 7.73
CA LEU A 363 -38.77 38.46 6.28
C LEU A 363 -38.72 36.97 5.95
N ASN A 364 -37.77 36.24 6.53
CA ASN A 364 -37.64 34.79 6.32
C ASN A 364 -38.90 34.04 6.76
N ARG A 365 -39.50 34.38 7.91
CA ARG A 365 -40.77 33.79 8.34
C ARG A 365 -41.91 34.05 7.37
N PHE A 366 -42.02 35.28 6.86
CA PHE A 366 -43.07 35.64 5.90
C PHE A 366 -42.89 34.91 4.56
N LEU A 367 -41.66 34.90 4.03
CA LEU A 367 -41.33 34.19 2.79
C LEU A 367 -41.54 32.68 2.93
N GLN A 368 -41.16 32.09 4.06
CA GLN A 368 -41.34 30.66 4.31
C GLN A 368 -42.82 30.24 4.30
N ALA A 369 -43.68 31.03 4.95
CA ALA A 369 -45.13 30.80 4.91
C ALA A 369 -45.70 30.95 3.48
N MET A 370 -45.21 31.91 2.69
CA MET A 370 -45.62 32.02 1.28
C MET A 370 -45.18 30.82 0.44
N VAL A 371 -43.93 30.37 0.58
CA VAL A 371 -43.40 29.23 -0.19
C VAL A 371 -44.19 27.95 0.14
N GLU A 372 -44.51 27.73 1.43
CA GLU A 372 -45.32 26.60 1.87
C GLU A 372 -46.70 26.59 1.17
N ILE A 373 -47.45 27.70 1.24
CA ILE A 373 -48.79 27.79 0.65
C ILE A 373 -48.73 27.74 -0.89
N VAL A 374 -47.87 28.56 -1.50
CA VAL A 374 -47.88 28.76 -2.96
C VAL A 374 -47.27 27.57 -3.70
N GLU A 375 -46.08 27.10 -3.29
CA GLU A 375 -45.36 26.07 -4.05
C GLU A 375 -45.77 24.65 -3.65
N THR A 376 -46.04 24.42 -2.35
CA THR A 376 -46.31 23.09 -1.79
C THR A 376 -47.80 22.74 -1.88
N GLU A 377 -48.70 23.62 -1.43
CA GLU A 377 -50.14 23.33 -1.40
C GLU A 377 -50.82 23.56 -2.77
N HIS A 378 -50.42 24.60 -3.50
CA HIS A 378 -51.13 25.04 -4.71
C HIS A 378 -50.34 24.91 -6.02
N GLY A 379 -49.06 24.54 -5.94
CA GLY A 379 -48.22 24.32 -7.11
C GLY A 379 -47.93 25.54 -7.97
N GLY A 380 -48.10 26.75 -7.42
CA GLY A 380 -47.62 28.00 -8.01
C GLY A 380 -46.10 28.17 -7.87
N MET A 381 -45.61 29.36 -8.24
CA MET A 381 -44.19 29.72 -8.15
C MET A 381 -44.06 31.06 -7.45
N VAL A 382 -43.18 31.13 -6.45
CA VAL A 382 -42.80 32.41 -5.83
C VAL A 382 -41.56 32.93 -6.54
N ASN A 383 -41.67 34.10 -7.15
CA ASN A 383 -40.54 34.78 -7.77
C ASN A 383 -40.37 36.18 -7.14
N LYS A 384 -39.13 36.65 -7.03
CA LYS A 384 -38.79 37.93 -6.37
C LYS A 384 -38.29 38.96 -7.37
#